data_AF-A0A0W4ZRX1-F1
#
_entry.id   AF-A0A0W4ZRX1-F1
#
_cell.length_a   1.000
_cell.length_b   1.000
_cell.length_c   1.000
_cell.angle_alpha   90.00
_cell.angle_beta   90.00
_cell.angle_gamma   90.00
#
_symmetry.space_group_name_H-M   'P 1'
#
loop_
_entity.id
_entity.type
_entity.pdbx_description
1 polymer ?
#
loop_
_entity_poly.entity_id
_entity_poly.type
_entity_poly.pdbx_seq_one_letter_code
_entity_poly.pdbx_strand_id
1 'polypeptide(L)'
;MTRIEINPLLRKLRLVLKNKWAQYQIIITSFISGKMNREEFDLQINSILKKKYFYLHNELLLGIYTNAICDFPPEKSYVFEWTKKMKEFEQTDANDQKSWLKSEIMSLHYLDRIRIKSIKKDSLDRLQELPNILFENRIAKLPKIPLCKDKVYIANYVNDIQKGYHVPLSCDSMEMPDIDSLRERSLAIALESGLIGGLKEGVPEIVLAGLEHHLKNVLAITISKVRFQIPNESIQTENLNNIILFNQNKYKKKQIIKKCSSLTVEELSLAFQLAPFSLVETPPPITRIWATILTNNTTYQDNKVEEAVLNIMKENPECKERYELALILDELLAGV
;
A
#
# COMPACT_ATOMS: atom_id res chain seq x y z
N MET A 1 -12.24 4.98 -44.28
CA MET A 1 -11.07 5.13 -45.17
C MET A 1 -10.14 3.97 -44.92
N THR A 2 -9.57 3.35 -45.96
CA THR A 2 -8.60 2.26 -45.79
C THR A 2 -7.24 2.85 -45.42
N ARG A 3 -6.58 2.29 -44.40
CA ARG A 3 -5.23 2.71 -43.98
C ARG A 3 -4.23 2.53 -45.11
N ILE A 4 -3.40 3.53 -45.37
CA ILE A 4 -2.39 3.49 -46.42
C ILE A 4 -1.12 2.83 -45.86
N GLU A 5 -0.56 1.86 -46.58
CA GLU A 5 0.72 1.27 -46.22
C GLU A 5 1.88 2.25 -46.48
N ILE A 6 2.54 2.72 -45.42
CA ILE A 6 3.64 3.71 -45.51
C ILE A 6 4.96 3.04 -45.95
N ASN A 7 5.15 1.76 -45.64
CA ASN A 7 6.37 1.00 -45.94
C ASN A 7 6.83 1.06 -47.41
N PRO A 8 5.97 0.87 -48.44
CA PRO A 8 6.39 0.99 -49.84
C PRO A 8 6.82 2.42 -50.21
N LEU A 9 6.15 3.46 -49.69
CA LEU A 9 6.50 4.86 -49.92
C LEU A 9 7.86 5.21 -49.31
N LEU A 10 8.10 4.75 -48.08
CA LEU A 10 9.35 4.95 -47.36
C LEU A 10 10.53 4.28 -48.08
N ARG A 11 10.32 3.07 -48.64
CA ARG A 11 11.33 2.38 -49.46
C ARG A 11 11.67 3.17 -50.73
N LYS A 12 10.66 3.67 -51.46
CA LYS A 12 10.86 4.50 -52.66
C LYS A 12 11.67 5.77 -52.32
N LEU A 13 11.34 6.46 -51.24
CA LEU A 13 12.03 7.69 -50.83
C LEU A 13 13.46 7.42 -50.35
N ARG A 14 13.69 6.31 -49.63
CA ARG A 14 15.03 5.88 -49.19
C ARG A 14 15.94 5.55 -50.37
N LEU A 15 15.43 4.89 -51.41
CA LEU A 15 16.20 4.58 -52.63
C LEU A 15 16.63 5.85 -53.37
N VAL A 16 15.81 6.90 -53.34
CA VAL A 16 16.09 8.19 -53.99
C VAL A 16 17.11 9.02 -53.20
N LEU A 17 17.01 9.07 -51.87
CA LEU A 17 17.87 9.91 -51.03
C LEU A 17 19.21 9.25 -50.65
N LYS A 18 19.29 7.91 -50.63
CA LYS A 18 20.48 7.12 -50.25
C LYS A 18 21.19 7.71 -49.02
N ASN A 19 22.31 8.42 -49.22
CA ASN A 19 23.17 8.96 -48.18
C ASN A 19 22.54 10.12 -47.38
N LYS A 20 21.62 10.88 -47.99
CA LYS A 20 20.92 12.00 -47.33
C LYS A 20 19.66 11.59 -46.55
N TRP A 21 19.37 10.28 -46.50
CA TRP A 21 18.17 9.75 -45.85
C TRP A 21 18.11 10.06 -44.35
N ALA A 22 19.22 9.85 -43.63
CA ALA A 22 19.29 10.11 -42.18
C ALA A 22 19.02 11.59 -41.86
N GLN A 23 19.58 12.50 -42.65
CA GLN A 23 19.37 13.95 -42.49
C GLN A 23 17.91 14.33 -42.75
N TYR A 24 17.29 13.80 -43.81
CA TYR A 24 15.88 13.99 -44.08
C TYR A 24 14.97 13.50 -42.94
N GLN A 25 15.26 12.33 -42.35
CA GLN A 25 14.49 11.83 -41.20
C GLN A 25 14.58 12.74 -39.98
N ILE A 26 15.76 13.27 -39.68
CA ILE A 26 15.97 14.19 -38.56
C ILE A 26 15.15 15.48 -38.79
N ILE A 27 15.20 16.04 -39.99
CA ILE A 27 14.51 17.29 -40.34
C ILE A 27 12.99 17.11 -40.26
N ILE A 28 12.46 16.02 -40.81
CA ILE A 28 11.02 15.71 -40.76
C ILE A 28 10.55 15.46 -39.33
N THR A 29 11.33 14.72 -38.54
CA THR A 29 10.98 14.43 -37.15
C THR A 29 11.02 15.68 -36.30
N SER A 30 12.02 16.55 -36.49
CA SER A 30 12.13 17.84 -35.82
C SER A 30 10.99 18.77 -36.18
N PHE A 31 10.54 18.79 -37.44
CA PHE A 31 9.38 19.57 -37.87
C PHE A 31 8.06 19.05 -37.26
N ILE A 32 7.81 17.73 -37.34
CA ILE A 32 6.60 17.12 -36.76
C ILE A 32 6.56 17.26 -35.24
N SER A 33 7.73 17.23 -34.59
CA SER A 33 7.87 17.43 -33.14
C SER A 33 7.83 18.90 -32.72
N GLY A 34 7.66 19.84 -33.66
CA GLY A 34 7.53 21.28 -33.40
C GLY A 34 8.83 22.00 -33.01
N LYS A 35 10.00 21.39 -33.24
CA LYS A 35 11.31 21.97 -32.89
C LYS A 35 11.85 22.96 -33.93
N MET A 36 11.20 23.07 -35.08
CA MET A 36 11.68 23.84 -36.22
C MET A 36 10.52 24.60 -36.88
N ASN A 37 10.78 25.84 -37.31
CA ASN A 37 9.77 26.66 -37.98
C ASN A 37 9.57 26.24 -39.44
N ARG A 38 8.44 26.63 -40.06
CA ARG A 38 8.12 26.30 -41.45
C ARG A 38 9.15 26.84 -42.44
N GLU A 39 9.62 28.06 -42.24
CA GLU A 39 10.60 28.71 -43.13
C GLU A 39 11.95 27.99 -43.09
N GLU A 40 12.39 27.58 -41.89
CA GLU A 40 13.62 26.80 -41.68
C GLU A 40 13.50 25.40 -42.29
N PHE A 41 12.33 24.77 -42.15
CA PHE A 41 12.03 23.49 -42.77
C PHE A 41 12.11 23.55 -44.28
N ASP A 42 11.49 24.56 -44.91
CA ASP A 42 11.51 24.72 -46.36
C ASP A 42 12.94 24.93 -46.88
N LEU A 43 13.77 25.72 -46.18
CA LEU A 43 15.18 25.89 -46.54
C LEU A 43 15.99 24.59 -46.44
N GLN A 44 15.82 23.83 -45.35
CA GLN A 44 16.58 22.60 -45.12
C GLN A 44 16.12 21.45 -46.05
N ILE A 45 14.82 21.33 -46.30
CA ILE A 45 14.28 20.32 -47.22
C ILE A 45 14.68 20.62 -48.66
N ASN A 46 14.65 21.88 -49.09
CA ASN A 46 15.07 22.26 -50.45
C ASN A 46 16.56 21.97 -50.71
N SER A 47 17.41 21.95 -49.67
CA SER A 47 18.83 21.58 -49.78
C SER A 47 19.06 20.06 -49.98
N ILE A 48 18.16 19.24 -49.44
CA ILE A 48 18.29 17.78 -49.44
C ILE A 48 17.51 17.13 -50.58
N LEU A 49 16.29 17.61 -50.82
CA LEU A 49 15.34 17.01 -51.74
C LEU A 49 15.24 17.84 -53.04
N LYS A 50 15.50 17.19 -54.18
CA LYS A 50 15.36 17.82 -55.50
C LYS A 50 13.88 18.00 -55.85
N LYS A 51 13.55 19.05 -56.60
CA LYS A 51 12.17 19.37 -57.03
C LYS A 51 11.40 18.21 -57.66
N LYS A 52 12.10 17.30 -58.36
CA LYS A 52 11.54 16.09 -58.99
C LYS A 52 10.90 15.12 -57.98
N TYR A 53 11.28 15.15 -56.71
CA TYR A 53 10.88 14.17 -55.70
C TYR A 53 9.98 14.74 -54.61
N PHE A 54 9.50 15.99 -54.74
CA PHE A 54 8.54 16.56 -53.80
C PHE A 54 7.22 15.81 -53.75
N TYR A 55 6.79 15.22 -54.87
CA TYR A 55 5.56 14.43 -54.87
C TYR A 55 5.66 13.23 -53.91
N LEU A 56 6.81 12.56 -53.82
CA LEU A 56 7.02 11.42 -52.90
C LEU A 56 7.02 11.86 -51.43
N HIS A 57 7.60 13.03 -51.15
CA HIS A 57 7.59 13.62 -49.82
C HIS A 57 6.17 14.00 -49.39
N ASN A 58 5.42 14.67 -50.28
CA ASN A 58 4.04 15.06 -50.04
C ASN A 58 3.13 13.84 -49.90
N GLU A 59 3.30 12.81 -50.74
CA GLU A 59 2.58 11.55 -50.66
C GLU A 59 2.85 10.82 -49.33
N LEU A 60 4.10 10.83 -48.85
CA LEU A 60 4.45 10.26 -47.55
C LEU A 60 3.81 11.03 -46.39
N LEU A 61 3.87 12.38 -46.40
CA LEU A 61 3.25 13.19 -45.35
C LEU A 61 1.73 13.05 -45.33
N LEU A 62 1.09 13.04 -46.51
CA LEU A 62 -0.34 12.78 -46.65
C LEU A 62 -0.69 11.38 -46.16
N GLY A 63 0.13 10.37 -46.44
CA GLY A 63 -0.05 9.01 -45.92
C GLY A 63 0.06 8.93 -44.39
N ILE A 64 0.95 9.70 -43.77
CA ILE A 64 1.05 9.79 -42.30
C ILE A 64 -0.16 10.51 -41.73
N TYR A 65 -0.54 11.64 -42.32
CA TYR A 65 -1.67 12.46 -41.86
C TYR A 65 -3.01 11.71 -41.95
N THR A 66 -3.28 11.06 -43.09
CA THR A 66 -4.50 10.24 -43.27
C THR A 66 -4.55 9.07 -42.30
N ASN A 67 -3.41 8.43 -42.02
CA ASN A 67 -3.33 7.35 -41.04
C ASN A 67 -3.45 7.84 -39.59
N ALA A 68 -3.08 9.09 -39.29
CA ALA A 68 -3.27 9.69 -37.97
C ALA A 68 -4.73 10.06 -37.68
N ILE A 69 -5.52 10.30 -38.73
CA ILE A 69 -6.97 10.62 -38.63
C ILE A 69 -7.84 9.35 -38.56
N CYS A 70 -7.34 8.20 -39.03
CA CYS A 70 -8.07 6.95 -38.94
C CYS A 70 -7.94 6.30 -37.54
N ASP A 71 -9.04 5.74 -37.01
CA ASP A 71 -9.11 5.08 -35.70
C ASP A 71 -8.14 3.88 -35.57
N PHE A 72 -7.93 3.45 -34.31
CA PHE A 72 -7.00 2.41 -33.87
C PHE A 72 -6.90 1.21 -34.83
N PRO A 73 -5.69 0.70 -35.10
CA PRO A 73 -5.50 -0.41 -36.02
C PRO A 73 -6.37 -1.61 -35.60
N PRO A 74 -7.07 -2.27 -36.53
CA PRO A 74 -7.78 -3.50 -36.20
C PRO A 74 -6.78 -4.53 -35.67
N GLU A 75 -7.11 -5.16 -34.54
CA GLU A 75 -6.35 -6.21 -33.88
C GLU A 75 -6.11 -7.39 -34.84
N LYS A 76 -5.04 -7.33 -35.62
CA LYS A 76 -4.49 -8.51 -36.25
C LYS A 76 -3.60 -9.18 -35.21
N SER A 77 -4.10 -10.32 -34.72
CA SER A 77 -3.46 -11.33 -33.88
C SER A 77 -2.00 -11.05 -33.52
N TYR A 78 -1.78 -10.86 -32.22
CA TYR A 78 -0.51 -11.07 -31.55
C TYR A 78 0.04 -12.47 -31.89
N VAL A 79 0.76 -12.59 -33.00
CA VAL A 79 1.76 -13.64 -33.17
C VAL A 79 3.01 -13.11 -32.51
N PHE A 80 3.10 -13.41 -31.21
CA PHE A 80 4.28 -13.21 -30.39
C PHE A 80 5.35 -14.21 -30.81
N GLU A 81 5.88 -14.06 -32.02
CA GLU A 81 7.03 -14.82 -32.48
C GLU A 81 8.26 -14.12 -31.91
N TRP A 82 8.79 -14.69 -30.83
CA TRP A 82 10.13 -14.40 -30.32
C TRP A 82 11.16 -14.78 -31.38
N THR A 83 11.25 -14.01 -32.46
CA THR A 83 12.48 -13.97 -33.23
C THR A 83 13.51 -13.32 -32.33
N LYS A 84 14.41 -14.14 -31.78
CA LYS A 84 15.73 -13.70 -31.35
C LYS A 84 16.36 -12.99 -32.55
N LYS A 85 16.06 -11.71 -32.71
CA LYS A 85 16.88 -10.82 -33.51
C LYS A 85 18.18 -10.71 -32.76
N MET A 86 19.12 -11.58 -33.15
CA MET A 86 20.54 -11.29 -33.11
C MET A 86 20.69 -9.81 -33.44
N LYS A 87 21.04 -9.03 -32.41
CA LYS A 87 21.53 -7.68 -32.57
C LYS A 87 22.82 -7.79 -33.37
N GLU A 88 22.74 -7.67 -34.69
CA GLU A 88 23.81 -6.99 -35.43
C GLU A 88 23.70 -5.51 -35.05
N PHE A 89 24.19 -5.22 -33.84
CA PHE A 89 24.73 -3.90 -33.55
C PHE A 89 26.07 -3.86 -34.25
N GLU A 90 26.28 -2.81 -35.05
CA GLU A 90 27.61 -2.36 -35.44
C GLU A 90 28.51 -2.36 -34.18
N GLN A 91 29.40 -3.34 -34.10
CA GLN A 91 30.42 -3.47 -33.06
C GLN A 91 31.64 -2.68 -33.52
N THR A 92 31.60 -1.38 -33.32
CA THR A 92 32.82 -0.59 -33.20
C THR A 92 32.59 0.38 -32.04
N ASP A 93 33.52 0.38 -31.08
CA ASP A 93 33.68 1.31 -29.95
C ASP A 93 32.96 0.98 -28.61
N ALA A 94 31.88 0.19 -28.58
CA ALA A 94 31.21 -0.16 -27.31
C ALA A 94 31.87 -1.33 -26.53
N ASN A 95 32.78 -2.07 -27.16
CA ASN A 95 33.38 -3.28 -26.56
C ASN A 95 34.60 -2.96 -25.68
N ASP A 96 35.34 -1.88 -25.98
CA ASP A 96 36.53 -1.47 -25.24
C ASP A 96 36.18 -0.84 -23.90
N GLN A 97 35.14 -0.01 -23.86
CA GLN A 97 34.64 0.54 -22.60
C GLN A 97 34.07 -0.56 -21.69
N LYS A 98 33.40 -1.56 -22.28
CA LYS A 98 32.84 -2.69 -21.55
C LYS A 98 33.93 -3.64 -21.03
N SER A 99 34.97 -3.89 -21.82
CA SER A 99 36.10 -4.74 -21.41
C SER A 99 36.94 -4.06 -20.33
N TRP A 100 37.22 -2.76 -20.48
CA TRP A 100 37.89 -1.93 -19.48
C TRP A 100 37.09 -1.85 -18.16
N LEU A 101 35.78 -1.58 -18.24
CA LEU A 101 34.93 -1.55 -17.06
C LEU A 101 34.85 -2.94 -16.39
N LYS A 102 34.87 -4.02 -17.17
CA LYS A 102 34.93 -5.37 -16.62
C LYS A 102 36.27 -5.64 -15.92
N SER A 103 37.40 -5.24 -16.48
CA SER A 103 38.70 -5.39 -15.81
C SER A 103 38.77 -4.58 -14.52
N GLU A 104 38.24 -3.34 -14.55
CA GLU A 104 38.19 -2.46 -13.38
C GLU A 104 37.24 -3.01 -12.30
N ILE A 105 36.08 -3.53 -12.67
CA ILE A 105 35.17 -4.18 -11.70
C ILE A 105 35.79 -5.46 -11.14
N MET A 106 36.57 -6.20 -11.92
CA MET A 106 37.24 -7.41 -11.45
C MET A 106 38.46 -7.12 -10.56
N SER A 107 39.11 -5.95 -10.70
CA SER A 107 40.20 -5.51 -9.82
C SER A 107 39.70 -5.06 -8.44
N LEU A 108 38.43 -4.63 -8.33
CA LEU A 108 37.79 -4.33 -7.05
C LEU A 108 37.69 -5.54 -6.13
N HIS A 109 37.65 -5.31 -4.82
CA HIS A 109 37.47 -6.35 -3.82
C HIS A 109 36.10 -7.06 -3.98
N TYR A 110 36.03 -8.34 -3.60
CA TYR A 110 34.81 -9.16 -3.71
C TYR A 110 33.57 -8.50 -3.07
N LEU A 111 33.75 -7.82 -1.93
CA LEU A 111 32.66 -7.13 -1.24
C LEU A 111 32.09 -5.96 -2.05
N ASP A 112 32.94 -5.20 -2.74
CA ASP A 112 32.48 -4.07 -3.56
C ASP A 112 31.77 -4.57 -4.82
N ARG A 113 32.22 -5.69 -5.39
CA ARG A 113 31.49 -6.35 -6.48
C ARG A 113 30.09 -6.81 -6.04
N ILE A 114 29.92 -7.30 -4.82
CA ILE A 114 28.60 -7.63 -4.26
C ILE A 114 27.73 -6.38 -4.12
N ARG A 115 28.29 -5.28 -3.59
CA ARG A 115 27.58 -3.99 -3.46
C ARG A 115 27.14 -3.46 -4.81
N ILE A 116 28.01 -3.49 -5.83
CA ILE A 116 27.66 -3.07 -7.19
C ILE A 116 26.56 -3.95 -7.78
N LYS A 117 26.58 -5.26 -7.48
CA LYS A 117 25.54 -6.20 -7.91
C LYS A 117 24.20 -5.95 -7.21
N SER A 118 24.19 -5.55 -5.94
CA SER A 118 22.95 -5.30 -5.19
C SER A 118 22.21 -4.05 -5.65
N ILE A 119 22.90 -3.02 -6.14
CA ILE A 119 22.29 -1.79 -6.67
C ILE A 119 21.25 -2.08 -7.77
N LYS A 120 21.49 -3.11 -8.61
CA LYS A 120 20.65 -3.41 -9.78
C LYS A 120 19.52 -4.38 -9.50
N LYS A 121 19.65 -5.23 -8.47
CA LYS A 121 18.62 -6.23 -8.11
C LYS A 121 17.38 -5.55 -7.53
N ASP A 122 17.66 -4.52 -6.75
CA ASP A 122 16.69 -3.71 -6.04
C ASP A 122 15.70 -2.99 -6.96
N SER A 123 16.09 -2.49 -8.13
CA SER A 123 15.19 -1.69 -8.99
C SER A 123 14.32 -2.49 -9.96
N LEU A 124 14.72 -3.71 -10.33
CA LEU A 124 13.99 -4.51 -11.34
C LEU A 124 12.89 -5.39 -10.71
N ASP A 125 13.11 -5.87 -9.48
CA ASP A 125 12.10 -6.63 -8.73
C ASP A 125 11.09 -5.69 -8.01
N ARG A 126 11.42 -4.40 -7.83
CA ARG A 126 10.52 -3.35 -7.30
C ARG A 126 9.49 -2.80 -8.32
N LEU A 127 9.03 -3.65 -9.24
CA LEU A 127 7.66 -3.51 -9.77
C LEU A 127 6.62 -4.00 -8.76
N GLN A 128 7.06 -4.57 -7.63
CA GLN A 128 6.29 -4.50 -6.38
C GLN A 128 6.00 -3.03 -6.10
N GLU A 129 4.73 -2.68 -6.26
CA GLU A 129 4.14 -1.36 -6.08
C GLU A 129 4.83 -0.65 -4.91
N LEU A 130 5.38 0.54 -5.16
CA LEU A 130 5.95 1.38 -4.11
C LEU A 130 4.97 1.42 -2.94
N PRO A 131 5.42 1.24 -1.69
CA PRO A 131 4.56 1.25 -0.51
C PRO A 131 4.00 2.66 -0.33
N ASN A 132 2.92 2.95 -1.05
CA ASN A 132 2.15 4.15 -0.86
C ASN A 132 1.05 3.80 0.13
N ILE A 133 1.14 4.38 1.32
CA ILE A 133 0.20 4.16 2.44
C ILE A 133 -1.26 4.30 1.97
N LEU A 134 -1.55 5.25 1.08
CA LEU A 134 -2.90 5.45 0.53
C LEU A 134 -3.37 4.27 -0.32
N PHE A 135 -2.47 3.71 -1.10
CA PHE A 135 -2.75 2.60 -1.99
C PHE A 135 -2.90 1.29 -1.21
N GLU A 136 -2.01 1.04 -0.24
CA GLU A 136 -2.12 -0.11 0.67
C GLU A 136 -3.42 -0.08 1.48
N ASN A 137 -3.76 1.09 2.05
CA ASN A 137 -5.03 1.27 2.77
C ASN A 137 -6.24 1.04 1.87
N ARG A 138 -6.20 1.50 0.62
CA ARG A 138 -7.27 1.24 -0.34
C ARG A 138 -7.39 -0.27 -0.59
N ILE A 139 -6.30 -0.95 -0.93
CA ILE A 139 -6.30 -2.40 -1.18
C ILE A 139 -6.79 -3.19 0.05
N ALA A 140 -6.43 -2.77 1.25
CA ALA A 140 -6.84 -3.44 2.49
C ALA A 140 -8.33 -3.26 2.81
N LYS A 141 -8.94 -2.13 2.40
CA LYS A 141 -10.37 -1.84 2.65
C LYS A 141 -11.32 -2.47 1.64
N LEU A 142 -10.86 -2.71 0.41
CA LEU A 142 -11.71 -3.26 -0.64
C LEU A 142 -11.86 -4.79 -0.48
N PRO A 143 -13.09 -5.34 -0.58
CA PRO A 143 -13.31 -6.78 -0.55
C PRO A 143 -12.67 -7.42 -1.79
N LYS A 144 -11.90 -8.49 -1.57
CA LYS A 144 -11.15 -9.18 -2.62
C LYS A 144 -11.91 -10.42 -3.05
N ILE A 145 -12.12 -10.59 -4.35
CA ILE A 145 -12.83 -11.75 -4.90
C ILE A 145 -11.79 -12.69 -5.50
N PRO A 146 -11.70 -13.95 -5.06
CA PRO A 146 -10.77 -14.90 -5.64
C PRO A 146 -11.21 -15.26 -7.07
N LEU A 147 -10.36 -14.97 -8.04
CA LEU A 147 -10.54 -15.36 -9.43
C LEU A 147 -9.56 -16.48 -9.76
N CYS A 148 -10.09 -17.68 -10.00
CA CYS A 148 -9.28 -18.77 -10.51
C CYS A 148 -9.03 -18.55 -12.00
N LYS A 149 -7.75 -18.43 -12.40
CA LYS A 149 -7.37 -18.29 -13.82
C LYS A 149 -7.55 -19.61 -14.59
N ASP A 150 -7.58 -20.72 -13.86
CA ASP A 150 -7.80 -22.05 -14.40
C ASP A 150 -9.31 -22.28 -14.54
N LYS A 151 -9.75 -22.61 -15.75
CA LYS A 151 -11.16 -22.72 -16.18
C LYS A 151 -11.98 -23.81 -15.44
N VAL A 152 -11.43 -24.44 -14.41
CA VAL A 152 -11.95 -25.66 -13.78
C VAL A 152 -12.95 -25.36 -12.66
N TYR A 153 -12.89 -24.17 -12.04
CA TYR A 153 -13.79 -23.81 -10.94
C TYR A 153 -14.27 -22.36 -11.07
N ILE A 154 -15.40 -22.16 -11.76
CA ILE A 154 -16.14 -20.90 -11.75
C ILE A 154 -17.26 -21.06 -10.70
N ALA A 155 -16.89 -20.96 -9.43
CA ALA A 155 -17.86 -20.86 -8.35
C ALA A 155 -18.04 -19.39 -7.95
N ASN A 156 -19.30 -18.97 -7.78
CA ASN A 156 -19.66 -17.58 -7.46
C ASN A 156 -19.49 -17.31 -5.95
N TYR A 157 -18.25 -17.09 -5.51
CA TYR A 157 -17.91 -16.77 -4.11
C TYR A 157 -18.42 -15.41 -3.62
N VAL A 158 -18.88 -14.55 -4.53
CA VAL A 158 -19.37 -13.20 -4.24
C VAL A 158 -20.52 -13.23 -3.23
N ASN A 159 -21.46 -14.17 -3.38
CA ASN A 159 -22.63 -14.26 -2.50
C ASN A 159 -22.23 -14.63 -1.07
N ASP A 160 -21.25 -15.51 -0.90
CA ASP A 160 -20.82 -15.96 0.42
C ASP A 160 -19.96 -14.91 1.12
N ILE A 161 -19.13 -14.17 0.37
CA ILE A 161 -18.45 -12.97 0.87
C ILE A 161 -19.49 -11.94 1.31
N GLN A 162 -20.49 -11.65 0.47
CA GLN A 162 -21.55 -10.71 0.78
C GLN A 162 -22.33 -11.11 2.04
N LYS A 163 -22.68 -12.39 2.20
CA LYS A 163 -23.33 -12.90 3.42
C LYS A 163 -22.51 -12.59 4.66
N GLY A 164 -21.19 -12.85 4.64
CA GLY A 164 -20.31 -12.57 5.77
C GLY A 164 -20.27 -11.09 6.20
N TYR A 165 -20.45 -10.15 5.26
CA TYR A 165 -20.56 -8.71 5.57
C TYR A 165 -21.92 -8.30 6.15
N HIS A 166 -23.00 -9.04 5.84
CA HIS A 166 -24.34 -8.77 6.38
C HIS A 166 -24.56 -9.38 7.77
N VAL A 167 -23.66 -10.25 8.24
CA VAL A 167 -23.73 -10.79 9.61
C VAL A 167 -23.60 -9.65 10.63
N PRO A 168 -24.52 -9.53 11.61
CA PRO A 168 -24.45 -8.49 12.62
C PRO A 168 -23.16 -8.60 13.44
N LEU A 169 -22.55 -7.44 13.72
CA LEU A 169 -21.36 -7.37 14.56
C LEU A 169 -21.75 -7.54 16.03
N SER A 170 -20.87 -8.16 16.83
CA SER A 170 -21.07 -8.31 18.29
C SER A 170 -21.17 -6.98 19.03
N CYS A 171 -20.64 -5.89 18.46
CA CYS A 171 -20.83 -4.54 19.00
C CYS A 171 -22.28 -4.07 18.91
N ASP A 172 -23.03 -4.51 17.89
CA ASP A 172 -24.41 -4.10 17.65
C ASP A 172 -25.39 -5.01 18.40
N SER A 173 -25.10 -6.31 18.44
CA SER A 173 -25.93 -7.29 19.16
C SER A 173 -25.72 -7.31 20.68
N MET A 174 -24.60 -6.73 21.16
CA MET A 174 -24.21 -6.70 22.58
C MET A 174 -24.07 -8.10 23.23
N GLU A 175 -23.89 -9.13 22.41
CA GLU A 175 -23.72 -10.52 22.83
C GLU A 175 -22.53 -11.18 22.13
N MET A 176 -22.09 -12.33 22.67
CA MET A 176 -21.07 -13.14 22.00
C MET A 176 -21.61 -13.66 20.67
N PRO A 177 -20.76 -13.76 19.63
CA PRO A 177 -21.19 -14.28 18.34
C PRO A 177 -21.60 -15.75 18.46
N ASP A 178 -22.72 -16.12 17.84
CA ASP A 178 -23.12 -17.52 17.71
C ASP A 178 -22.19 -18.28 16.73
N ILE A 179 -22.15 -19.61 16.85
CA ILE A 179 -21.34 -20.52 16.02
C ILE A 179 -21.67 -20.31 14.53
N ASP A 180 -22.95 -20.08 14.22
CA ASP A 180 -23.41 -19.86 12.85
C ASP A 180 -22.94 -18.51 12.30
N SER A 181 -23.10 -17.45 13.09
CA SER A 181 -22.62 -16.11 12.72
C SER A 181 -21.10 -16.09 12.50
N LEU A 182 -20.34 -16.80 13.34
CA LEU A 182 -18.90 -16.89 13.26
C LEU A 182 -18.44 -17.75 12.06
N ARG A 183 -19.20 -18.79 11.71
CA ARG A 183 -18.95 -19.60 10.50
C ARG A 183 -19.08 -18.77 9.23
N GLU A 184 -20.16 -17.99 9.09
CA GLU A 184 -20.39 -17.16 7.92
C GLU A 184 -19.32 -16.08 7.75
N ARG A 185 -18.92 -15.42 8.85
CA ARG A 185 -17.84 -14.42 8.83
C ARG A 185 -16.47 -15.01 8.53
N SER A 186 -16.12 -16.11 9.19
CA SER A 186 -14.81 -16.76 8.96
C SER A 186 -14.67 -17.34 7.56
N LEU A 187 -15.78 -17.87 6.99
CA LEU A 187 -15.82 -18.32 5.61
C LEU A 187 -15.60 -17.15 4.64
N ALA A 188 -16.27 -16.00 4.84
CA ALA A 188 -16.07 -14.83 4.00
C ALA A 188 -14.60 -14.35 4.03
N ILE A 189 -13.99 -14.25 5.21
CA ILE A 189 -12.57 -13.86 5.36
C ILE A 189 -11.64 -14.84 4.66
N ALA A 190 -11.90 -16.15 4.75
CA ALA A 190 -11.11 -17.17 4.08
C ALA A 190 -11.16 -17.00 2.56
N LEU A 191 -12.36 -16.78 2.00
CA LEU A 191 -12.55 -16.53 0.57
C LEU A 191 -11.87 -15.23 0.12
N GLU A 192 -11.98 -14.14 0.88
CA GLU A 192 -11.30 -12.88 0.59
C GLU A 192 -9.77 -13.00 0.61
N SER A 193 -9.27 -13.88 1.46
CA SER A 193 -7.84 -14.22 1.53
C SER A 193 -7.37 -15.12 0.38
N GLY A 194 -8.28 -15.58 -0.48
CA GLY A 194 -7.97 -16.47 -1.61
C GLY A 194 -8.03 -17.97 -1.30
N LEU A 195 -8.51 -18.36 -0.11
CA LEU A 195 -8.64 -19.76 0.29
C LEU A 195 -9.94 -20.36 -0.22
N ILE A 196 -9.86 -20.96 -1.41
CA ILE A 196 -11.01 -21.55 -2.12
C ILE A 196 -11.56 -22.82 -1.43
N GLY A 197 -10.76 -23.46 -0.58
CA GLY A 197 -11.13 -24.69 0.14
C GLY A 197 -12.17 -24.51 1.25
N GLY A 198 -12.62 -23.28 1.51
CA GLY A 198 -13.63 -22.97 2.51
C GLY A 198 -13.17 -23.24 3.95
N LEU A 199 -14.15 -23.32 4.86
CA LEU A 199 -13.93 -23.53 6.28
C LEU A 199 -14.24 -24.98 6.66
N LYS A 200 -13.35 -25.62 7.42
CA LYS A 200 -13.60 -26.95 7.99
C LYS A 200 -14.58 -26.88 9.17
N GLU A 201 -15.40 -27.92 9.33
CA GLU A 201 -16.26 -28.10 10.50
C GLU A 201 -15.44 -28.09 11.82
N GLY A 202 -15.99 -27.48 12.87
CA GLY A 202 -15.35 -27.35 14.19
C GLY A 202 -14.41 -26.16 14.36
N VAL A 203 -13.99 -25.46 13.30
CA VAL A 203 -13.17 -24.24 13.44
C VAL A 203 -13.91 -23.14 14.22
N PRO A 204 -15.20 -22.85 13.96
CA PRO A 204 -15.92 -21.82 14.72
C PRO A 204 -15.98 -22.08 16.22
N GLU A 205 -16.07 -23.34 16.64
CA GLU A 205 -16.14 -23.75 18.05
C GLU A 205 -14.83 -23.44 18.79
N ILE A 206 -13.69 -23.71 18.15
CA ILE A 206 -12.36 -23.43 18.71
C ILE A 206 -12.16 -21.91 18.84
N VAL A 207 -12.57 -21.14 17.83
CA VAL A 207 -12.47 -19.67 17.87
C VAL A 207 -13.33 -19.10 18.99
N LEU A 208 -14.56 -19.59 19.15
CA LEU A 208 -15.46 -19.20 20.24
C LEU A 208 -14.83 -19.51 21.61
N ALA A 209 -14.29 -20.72 21.80
CA ALA A 209 -13.62 -21.10 23.04
C ALA A 209 -12.39 -20.24 23.35
N GLY A 210 -11.59 -19.90 22.34
CA GLY A 210 -10.45 -19.00 22.46
C GLY A 210 -10.86 -17.58 22.85
N LEU A 211 -11.94 -17.07 22.23
CA LEU A 211 -12.51 -15.76 22.53
C LEU A 211 -13.02 -15.68 23.97
N GLU A 212 -13.74 -16.70 24.43
CA GLU A 212 -14.20 -16.76 25.83
C GLU A 212 -13.03 -16.75 26.82
N HIS A 213 -12.00 -17.56 26.57
CA HIS A 213 -10.83 -17.61 27.43
C HIS A 213 -10.10 -16.27 27.45
N HIS A 214 -9.96 -15.64 26.29
CA HIS A 214 -9.35 -14.33 26.16
C HIS A 214 -10.09 -13.26 26.97
N LEU A 215 -11.41 -13.17 26.85
CA LEU A 215 -12.21 -12.20 27.59
C LEU A 215 -12.23 -12.47 29.10
N LYS A 216 -12.28 -13.74 29.51
CA LYS A 216 -12.13 -14.14 30.92
C LYS A 216 -10.77 -13.67 31.47
N ASN A 217 -9.70 -13.84 30.70
CA ASN A 217 -8.36 -13.40 31.09
C ASN A 217 -8.27 -11.88 31.18
N VAL A 218 -8.83 -11.14 30.20
CA VAL A 218 -8.88 -9.67 30.22
C VAL A 218 -9.59 -9.19 31.48
N LEU A 219 -10.77 -9.72 31.79
CA LEU A 219 -11.52 -9.36 33.00
C LEU A 219 -10.80 -9.77 34.29
N ALA A 220 -10.14 -10.92 34.33
CA ALA A 220 -9.37 -11.35 35.50
C ALA A 220 -8.19 -10.40 35.77
N ILE A 221 -7.49 -9.96 34.73
CA ILE A 221 -6.39 -9.00 34.84
C ILE A 221 -6.91 -7.62 35.26
N THR A 222 -7.99 -7.12 34.66
CA THR A 222 -8.56 -5.82 35.05
C THR A 222 -8.99 -5.84 36.52
N ILE A 223 -9.74 -6.86 36.94
CA ILE A 223 -10.20 -7.02 38.32
C ILE A 223 -9.02 -7.16 39.27
N SER A 224 -8.05 -8.02 38.96
CA SER A 224 -6.88 -8.21 39.83
C SER A 224 -6.10 -6.92 39.98
N LYS A 225 -5.76 -6.20 38.90
CA LYS A 225 -4.95 -4.97 38.98
C LYS A 225 -5.66 -3.81 39.66
N VAL A 226 -6.96 -3.65 39.42
CA VAL A 226 -7.76 -2.57 39.99
C VAL A 226 -8.10 -2.86 41.45
N ARG A 227 -8.45 -4.11 41.79
CA ARG A 227 -8.88 -4.48 43.15
C ARG A 227 -7.75 -4.93 44.09
N PHE A 228 -6.56 -5.31 43.60
CA PHE A 228 -5.40 -5.59 44.48
C PHE A 228 -4.92 -4.37 45.27
N GLN A 229 -5.37 -3.16 44.92
CA GLN A 229 -5.12 -1.97 45.73
C GLN A 229 -5.93 -1.94 47.03
N ILE A 230 -6.86 -2.88 47.23
CA ILE A 230 -7.47 -3.16 48.53
C ILE A 230 -6.65 -4.29 49.15
N PRO A 231 -5.78 -4.03 50.15
CA PRO A 231 -5.14 -5.11 50.86
C PRO A 231 -6.25 -5.96 51.47
N ASN A 232 -6.28 -7.24 51.12
CA ASN A 232 -7.06 -8.20 51.89
C ASN A 232 -6.54 -8.12 53.33
N GLU A 233 -7.32 -7.51 54.23
CA GLU A 233 -7.19 -7.67 55.68
C GLU A 233 -7.55 -9.12 56.03
N SER A 234 -6.72 -10.07 55.59
CA SER A 234 -6.81 -11.47 56.00
C SER A 234 -5.52 -12.25 55.68
N ILE A 235 -4.36 -11.64 55.88
CA ILE A 235 -3.15 -12.40 56.18
C ILE A 235 -2.62 -11.82 57.48
N GLN A 236 -2.81 -12.57 58.56
CA GLN A 236 -2.15 -12.32 59.84
C GLN A 236 -0.63 -12.32 59.59
N THR A 237 -0.03 -11.14 59.48
CA THR A 237 1.42 -10.99 59.56
C THR A 237 1.73 -10.22 60.83
N GLU A 238 1.78 -10.92 61.96
CA GLU A 238 2.33 -10.41 63.22
C GLU A 238 3.84 -10.13 63.16
N ASN A 239 4.50 -10.32 62.01
CA ASN A 239 5.97 -10.27 61.91
C ASN A 239 6.50 -9.42 60.74
N LEU A 240 6.02 -8.18 60.57
CA LEU A 240 6.63 -7.20 59.65
C LEU A 240 6.88 -5.82 60.30
N ASN A 241 7.18 -5.78 61.60
CA ASN A 241 7.58 -4.53 62.26
C ASN A 241 9.01 -4.05 61.94
N ASN A 242 9.78 -4.77 61.11
CA ASN A 242 11.20 -4.45 60.89
C ASN A 242 11.58 -3.95 59.49
N ILE A 243 10.63 -3.66 58.58
CA ILE A 243 10.97 -3.10 57.25
C ILE A 243 10.05 -1.93 56.89
N ILE A 244 9.95 -0.94 57.77
CA ILE A 244 9.45 0.39 57.41
C ILE A 244 10.46 1.42 57.90
N LEU A 245 11.51 1.61 57.11
CA LEU A 245 12.36 2.78 57.24
C LEU A 245 12.66 3.39 55.87
N PHE A 246 11.62 3.77 55.12
CA PHE A 246 11.77 4.82 54.11
C PHE A 246 10.48 5.66 54.00
N ASN A 247 10.64 6.94 54.31
CA ASN A 247 9.77 8.08 53.97
C ASN A 247 8.35 8.12 54.56
N GLN A 248 8.30 8.44 55.86
CA GLN A 248 7.18 9.22 56.42
C GLN A 248 7.30 10.66 55.93
N ASN A 249 6.56 11.03 54.87
CA ASN A 249 5.96 12.35 54.67
C ASN A 249 5.42 12.48 53.23
N LYS A 250 4.11 12.25 53.04
CA LYS A 250 3.21 13.08 52.22
C LYS A 250 1.78 12.51 52.22
N TYR A 251 0.86 13.32 52.75
CA TYR A 251 -0.59 13.30 52.55
C TYR A 251 -1.35 11.99 52.79
N LYS A 252 -1.73 11.74 54.06
CA LYS A 252 -2.87 10.87 54.40
C LYS A 252 -4.18 11.55 54.00
N LYS A 253 -4.56 11.52 52.72
CA LYS A 253 -5.99 11.54 52.37
C LYS A 253 -6.52 10.17 52.76
N LYS A 254 -7.29 10.08 53.84
CA LYS A 254 -8.15 8.92 54.15
C LYS A 254 -9.09 8.72 52.95
N GLN A 255 -8.68 7.92 51.98
CA GLN A 255 -9.60 7.40 50.99
C GLN A 255 -10.51 6.42 51.74
N ILE A 256 -11.77 6.80 51.88
CA ILE A 256 -12.83 5.88 52.29
C ILE A 256 -12.86 4.80 51.23
N ILE A 257 -12.35 3.61 51.56
CA ILE A 257 -12.30 2.46 50.66
C ILE A 257 -13.75 2.00 50.45
N LYS A 258 -14.40 2.52 49.40
CA LYS A 258 -15.66 1.95 48.92
C LYS A 258 -15.34 0.55 48.43
N LYS A 259 -16.04 -0.46 48.96
CA LYS A 259 -16.18 -1.75 48.27
C LYS A 259 -16.82 -1.47 46.91
N CYS A 260 -16.01 -1.28 45.87
CA CYS A 260 -16.52 -1.09 44.52
C CYS A 260 -17.01 -2.46 44.01
N SER A 261 -18.32 -2.66 44.05
CA SER A 261 -18.98 -3.85 43.52
C SER A 261 -18.96 -3.87 41.98
N SER A 262 -19.02 -2.70 41.35
CA SER A 262 -19.00 -2.50 39.90
C SER A 262 -17.60 -2.23 39.35
N LEU A 263 -17.33 -2.68 38.13
CA LEU A 263 -16.16 -2.29 37.33
C LEU A 263 -16.51 -1.03 36.52
N THR A 264 -15.65 -0.02 36.50
CA THR A 264 -15.86 1.19 35.67
C THR A 264 -14.99 1.17 34.40
N VAL A 265 -15.35 2.00 33.41
CA VAL A 265 -14.57 2.15 32.17
C VAL A 265 -13.18 2.77 32.45
N GLU A 266 -13.08 3.65 33.45
CA GLU A 266 -11.80 4.21 33.89
C GLU A 266 -10.85 3.13 34.44
N GLU A 267 -11.39 2.23 35.27
CA GLU A 267 -10.65 1.10 35.83
C GLU A 267 -10.15 0.15 34.72
N LEU A 268 -10.98 -0.08 33.71
CA LEU A 268 -10.61 -0.84 32.52
C LEU A 268 -9.49 -0.12 31.74
N SER A 269 -9.62 1.19 31.49
CA SER A 269 -8.58 1.99 30.81
C SER A 269 -7.24 1.96 31.56
N LEU A 270 -7.25 2.06 32.89
CA LEU A 270 -6.05 1.96 33.71
C LEU A 270 -5.40 0.58 33.58
N ALA A 271 -6.19 -0.50 33.60
CA ALA A 271 -5.65 -1.84 33.41
C ALA A 271 -5.01 -2.03 32.03
N PHE A 272 -5.58 -1.44 30.97
CA PHE A 272 -4.98 -1.42 29.63
C PHE A 272 -3.66 -0.63 29.58
N GLN A 273 -3.55 0.47 30.33
CA GLN A 273 -2.30 1.21 30.45
C GLN A 273 -1.23 0.43 31.23
N LEU A 274 -1.62 -0.31 32.26
CA LEU A 274 -0.70 -1.10 33.08
C LEU A 274 -0.21 -2.37 32.39
N ALA A 275 -1.02 -2.97 31.51
CA ALA A 275 -0.71 -4.24 30.83
C ALA A 275 -1.13 -4.23 29.35
N PRO A 276 -0.54 -3.35 28.50
CA PRO A 276 -0.97 -3.18 27.12
C PRO A 276 -0.80 -4.46 26.28
N PHE A 277 0.34 -5.15 26.42
CA PHE A 277 0.68 -6.32 25.59
C PHE A 277 0.00 -7.63 26.03
N SER A 278 -0.60 -7.66 27.22
CA SER A 278 -1.22 -8.88 27.75
C SER A 278 -2.71 -8.97 27.44
N LEU A 279 -3.32 -7.87 26.97
CA LEU A 279 -4.77 -7.72 26.91
C LEU A 279 -5.29 -7.57 25.50
N VAL A 280 -4.70 -6.72 24.66
CA VAL A 280 -5.21 -6.41 23.31
C VAL A 280 -4.06 -6.09 22.36
N GLU A 281 -4.16 -6.53 21.11
CA GLU A 281 -3.25 -6.12 20.04
C GLU A 281 -3.48 -4.64 19.67
N THR A 282 -2.39 -3.88 19.50
CA THR A 282 -2.40 -2.43 19.26
C THR A 282 -3.11 -2.03 17.95
N PRO A 283 -3.34 -0.72 17.68
CA PRO A 283 -3.90 0.33 18.52
C PRO A 283 -5.43 0.63 18.42
N PRO A 284 -6.24 0.19 17.43
CA PRO A 284 -7.58 0.75 17.24
C PRO A 284 -8.54 0.66 18.44
N PRO A 285 -8.56 -0.44 19.23
CA PRO A 285 -9.42 -0.52 20.40
C PRO A 285 -8.94 0.40 21.54
N ILE A 286 -7.63 0.57 21.72
CA ILE A 286 -7.04 1.37 22.80
C ILE A 286 -7.33 2.86 22.57
N THR A 287 -7.14 3.34 21.34
CA THR A 287 -7.43 4.74 20.99
C THR A 287 -8.93 5.04 21.12
N ARG A 288 -9.79 4.08 20.76
CA ARG A 288 -11.24 4.22 20.95
C ARG A 288 -11.63 4.30 22.43
N ILE A 289 -11.04 3.49 23.30
CA ILE A 289 -11.33 3.53 24.75
C ILE A 289 -11.06 4.94 25.28
N TRP A 290 -9.92 5.54 24.95
CA TRP A 290 -9.59 6.90 25.40
C TRP A 290 -10.54 7.96 24.84
N ALA A 291 -11.01 7.82 23.61
CA ALA A 291 -12.03 8.71 23.03
C ALA A 291 -13.40 8.58 23.73
N THR A 292 -13.72 7.43 24.32
CA THR A 292 -15.00 7.20 25.02
C THR A 292 -15.02 7.66 26.48
N ILE A 293 -13.88 8.02 27.07
CA ILE A 293 -13.81 8.50 28.45
C ILE A 293 -14.29 9.95 28.47
N LEU A 294 -15.58 10.14 28.78
CA LEU A 294 -16.18 11.45 28.94
C LEU A 294 -15.98 11.95 30.38
N THR A 295 -15.55 13.19 30.54
CA THR A 295 -15.55 13.83 31.85
C THR A 295 -16.99 14.20 32.24
N ASN A 296 -17.38 13.93 33.48
CA ASN A 296 -18.74 14.18 34.03
C ASN A 296 -19.27 15.61 33.84
N ASN A 297 -18.38 16.57 33.57
CA ASN A 297 -18.74 17.91 33.15
C ASN A 297 -18.75 17.93 31.62
N THR A 298 -19.89 17.61 31.01
CA THR A 298 -20.09 17.72 29.56
C THR A 298 -20.17 19.18 29.14
N THR A 299 -19.02 19.86 29.12
CA THR A 299 -18.75 20.84 28.08
C THR A 299 -17.97 20.09 27.00
N TYR A 300 -18.61 19.82 25.87
CA TYR A 300 -17.95 19.33 24.66
C TYR A 300 -16.69 20.16 24.42
N GLN A 301 -15.53 19.53 24.58
CA GLN A 301 -14.21 20.12 24.36
C GLN A 301 -13.46 19.14 23.47
N ASP A 302 -13.81 19.12 22.18
CA ASP A 302 -13.13 18.33 21.14
C ASP A 302 -11.60 18.53 21.20
N ASN A 303 -11.17 19.72 21.63
CA ASN A 303 -9.77 20.11 21.80
C ASN A 303 -8.95 19.18 22.71
N LYS A 304 -9.53 18.52 23.72
CA LYS A 304 -8.73 17.71 24.68
C LYS A 304 -8.35 16.34 24.16
N VAL A 305 -9.22 15.71 23.36
CA VAL A 305 -8.92 14.41 22.74
C VAL A 305 -7.90 14.62 21.63
N GLU A 306 -8.07 15.67 20.82
CA GLU A 306 -7.07 16.09 19.84
C GLU A 306 -5.74 16.42 20.51
N GLU A 307 -5.71 17.23 21.59
CA GLU A 307 -4.47 17.53 22.32
C GLU A 307 -3.79 16.30 22.92
N ALA A 308 -4.54 15.34 23.46
CA ALA A 308 -3.99 14.11 24.02
C ALA A 308 -3.37 13.21 22.93
N VAL A 309 -4.07 13.05 21.80
CA VAL A 309 -3.56 12.31 20.63
C VAL A 309 -2.35 13.04 20.02
N LEU A 310 -2.40 14.37 19.94
CA LEU A 310 -1.33 15.24 19.45
C LEU A 310 -0.08 15.13 20.34
N ASN A 311 -0.25 15.05 21.66
CA ASN A 311 0.87 14.90 22.60
C ASN A 311 1.52 13.52 22.49
N ILE A 312 0.71 12.45 22.39
CA ILE A 312 1.21 11.08 22.17
C ILE A 312 1.92 10.95 20.81
N MET A 313 1.43 11.64 19.78
CA MET A 313 2.07 11.67 18.46
C MET A 313 3.34 12.54 18.41
N LYS A 314 3.42 13.62 19.20
CA LYS A 314 4.61 14.48 19.32
C LYS A 314 5.76 13.82 20.07
N GLU A 315 5.48 12.90 20.99
CA GLU A 315 6.52 12.16 21.73
C GLU A 315 7.28 11.16 20.85
N ASN A 316 6.71 10.75 19.70
CA ASN A 316 7.37 9.87 18.74
C ASN A 316 7.84 10.64 17.50
N PRO A 317 9.17 10.73 17.23
CA PRO A 317 9.70 11.56 16.15
C PRO A 317 9.22 11.11 14.75
N GLU A 318 9.02 9.81 14.52
CA GLU A 318 8.50 9.29 13.24
C GLU A 318 6.99 9.56 13.05
N CYS A 319 6.23 9.68 14.13
CA CYS A 319 4.79 9.95 14.07
C CYS A 319 4.51 11.43 13.78
N LYS A 320 5.41 12.32 14.22
CA LYS A 320 5.31 13.76 14.00
C LYS A 320 5.34 14.13 12.51
N GLU A 321 6.32 13.61 11.76
CA GLU A 321 6.42 13.86 10.31
C GLU A 321 5.20 13.34 9.55
N ARG A 322 4.67 12.18 9.95
CA ARG A 322 3.47 11.59 9.33
C ARG A 322 2.21 12.40 9.62
N TYR A 323 2.09 12.95 10.83
CA TYR A 323 0.98 13.81 11.22
C TYR A 323 1.00 15.15 10.48
N GLU A 324 2.16 15.77 10.33
CA GLU A 324 2.33 17.01 9.56
C GLU A 324 1.94 16.81 8.09
N LEU A 325 2.32 15.68 7.48
CA LEU A 325 1.89 15.34 6.11
C LEU A 325 0.38 15.10 5.99
N ALA A 326 -0.24 14.48 7.00
CA ALA A 326 -1.68 14.23 7.01
C ALA A 326 -2.49 15.53 7.07
N LEU A 327 -2.06 16.50 7.88
CA LEU A 327 -2.70 17.82 7.96
C LEU A 327 -2.64 18.58 6.63
N ILE A 328 -1.48 18.55 5.94
CA ILE A 328 -1.32 19.17 4.62
C ILE A 328 -2.24 18.50 3.58
N LEU A 329 -2.38 17.18 3.66
CA LEU A 329 -3.28 16.43 2.77
C LEU A 329 -4.76 16.76 3.01
N ASP A 330 -5.17 16.88 4.27
CA ASP A 330 -6.54 17.27 4.62
C ASP A 330 -6.85 18.71 4.16
N GLU A 331 -5.88 19.62 4.29
CA GLU A 331 -6.02 21.01 3.80
C GLU A 331 -6.12 21.07 2.26
N LEU A 332 -5.36 20.23 1.55
CA LEU A 332 -5.43 20.09 0.09
C LEU A 332 -6.74 19.44 -0.38
N LEU A 333 -7.27 18.49 0.38
CA LEU A 333 -8.52 17.79 0.05
C LEU A 333 -9.77 18.59 0.42
N ALA A 334 -9.69 19.47 1.42
CA ALA A 334 -10.77 20.40 1.79
C ALA A 334 -10.83 21.64 0.88
N GLY A 335 -9.78 21.91 0.09
CA GLY A 335 -9.67 23.03 -0.85
C GLY A 335 -10.23 22.77 -2.26
N VAL A 336 -10.92 21.64 -2.50
CA VAL A 336 -11.68 21.29 -3.72
C VAL A 336 -13.13 21.07 -3.32
#